data_AF-A0A920DVX2-F1
#
_entry.id   AF-A0A920DVX2-F1
#
_cell.length_a   1.000
_cell.length_b   1.000
_cell.length_c   1.000
_cell.angle_alpha   90.00
_cell.angle_beta   90.00
_cell.angle_gamma   90.00
#
_symmetry.space_group_name_H-M   'P 1'
#
loop_
_entity.id
_entity.type
_entity.pdbx_description
1 polymer ?
#
loop_
_entity_poly.entity_id
_entity_poly.type
_entity_poly.pdbx_seq_one_letter_code
_entity_poly.pdbx_strand_id
1 'polypeptide(L)' 'MENFGFINLNVLKQYRDIFPSVVLGLSDHTPGHTTVLGAVSLGARVIEKHFTDDNYREGPDHLFYESQKLGKKMC' A
#
# COMPACT_ATOMS: atom_id res chain seq x y z
N MET A 1 -1.07 -5.68 -14.11
CA MET A 1 -2.16 -6.48 -13.53
C MET A 1 -1.67 -7.78 -12.87
N GLU A 2 -0.40 -8.18 -12.99
CA GLU A 2 0.07 -9.52 -12.59
C GLU A 2 0.11 -9.82 -11.08
N ASN A 3 0.10 -8.84 -10.17
CA ASN A 3 0.37 -9.10 -8.76
C ASN A 3 -0.84 -9.08 -7.81
N PHE A 4 -2.07 -8.82 -8.30
CA PHE A 4 -3.25 -8.73 -7.42
C PHE A 4 -3.62 -10.06 -6.76
N GLY A 5 -3.34 -11.20 -7.41
CA GLY A 5 -3.64 -12.53 -6.88
C GLY A 5 -2.85 -12.92 -5.63
N PHE A 6 -1.74 -12.23 -5.35
CA PHE A 6 -0.89 -12.49 -4.18
C PHE A 6 -1.22 -11.60 -2.97
N ILE A 7 -2.16 -10.66 -3.13
CA ILE A 7 -2.52 -9.73 -2.07
C ILE A 7 -3.55 -10.39 -1.15
N ASN A 8 -3.17 -10.65 0.09
CA ASN A 8 -4.08 -11.19 1.09
C ASN A 8 -4.49 -10.15 2.14
N LEU A 9 -5.40 -9.24 1.78
CA LEU A 9 -5.87 -8.22 2.72
C LEU A 9 -6.69 -8.78 3.90
N ASN A 10 -7.23 -10.00 3.78
CA ASN A 10 -7.96 -10.64 4.89
C ASN A 10 -7.04 -10.96 6.09
N VAL A 11 -5.71 -10.94 5.91
CA VAL A 11 -4.76 -11.06 7.03
C VAL A 11 -4.97 -9.97 8.08
N LEU A 12 -5.46 -8.78 7.69
CA LEU A 12 -5.80 -7.70 8.62
C LEU A 12 -6.89 -8.09 9.62
N LYS A 13 -7.85 -8.95 9.21
CA LYS A 13 -8.88 -9.48 10.12
C LYS A 13 -8.26 -10.44 11.13
N GLN A 14 -7.45 -11.38 10.64
CA GLN A 14 -6.77 -12.35 11.50
C GLN A 14 -5.84 -11.68 12.50
N TYR A 15 -5.06 -10.69 12.06
CA TYR A 15 -4.15 -9.95 12.94
C TYR A 15 -4.89 -9.07 13.93
N ARG A 16 -6.11 -8.61 13.61
CA ARG A 16 -6.94 -7.90 14.57
C ARG A 16 -7.33 -8.80 15.74
N ASP A 17 -7.64 -10.06 15.45
CA ASP A 17 -8.03 -11.04 16.46
C ASP A 17 -6.82 -11.47 17.32
N ILE A 18 -5.65 -11.67 16.69
CA ILE A 18 -4.43 -12.11 17.37
C ILE A 18 -3.79 -10.96 18.18
N PHE A 19 -3.84 -9.73 17.67
CA PHE A 19 -3.20 -8.55 18.26
C PHE A 19 -4.20 -7.41 18.49
N PRO A 20 -5.18 -7.57 19.41
CA PRO A 20 -6.31 -6.65 19.53
C PRO A 20 -5.93 -5.22 19.95
N SER A 21 -4.81 -5.05 20.63
CA SER A 21 -4.28 -3.75 21.08
C SER A 21 -3.31 -3.10 20.10
N VAL A 22 -2.95 -3.77 19.00
CA VAL A 22 -1.96 -3.27 18.03
C VAL A 22 -2.66 -2.51 16.89
N VAL A 23 -2.07 -1.38 16.50
CA VAL A 23 -2.50 -0.64 15.31
C VAL A 23 -1.98 -1.38 14.08
N LEU A 24 -2.88 -1.79 13.19
CA LEU A 24 -2.55 -2.51 11.96
C LEU A 24 -2.48 -1.55 10.77
N GLY A 25 -1.62 -1.88 9.81
CA GLY A 25 -1.41 -1.13 8.58
C GLY A 25 -1.08 -2.03 7.40
N LEU A 26 -0.84 -1.40 6.25
CA LEU A 26 -0.38 -2.06 5.02
C LEU A 26 0.85 -1.33 4.49
N SER A 27 1.92 -2.08 4.20
CA SER A 27 2.96 -1.63 3.27
C SER A 27 2.66 -2.21 1.89
N ASP A 28 2.44 -1.34 0.91
CA ASP A 28 1.88 -1.69 -0.40
C ASP A 28 2.88 -1.48 -1.54
N HIS A 29 3.14 -2.53 -2.30
CA HIS A 29 4.02 -2.52 -3.48
C HIS A 29 3.25 -2.72 -4.79
N THR A 30 1.92 -2.58 -4.76
CA THR A 30 1.09 -2.77 -5.95
C THR A 30 0.94 -1.46 -6.72
N PRO A 31 0.76 -1.49 -8.06
CA PRO A 31 0.48 -0.27 -8.82
C PRO A 31 -0.87 0.36 -8.43
N GLY A 32 -0.91 1.69 -8.32
CA GLY A 32 -2.13 2.45 -8.01
C GLY A 32 -2.58 2.34 -6.55
N HIS A 33 -3.86 2.62 -6.29
CA HIS A 33 -4.40 2.79 -4.93
C HIS A 33 -5.42 1.73 -4.51
N THR A 34 -5.83 0.82 -5.39
CA THR A 34 -6.92 -0.12 -5.12
C THR A 34 -6.67 -0.96 -3.87
N THR A 35 -5.45 -1.46 -3.72
CA THR A 35 -5.02 -2.27 -2.57
C THR A 35 -5.04 -1.46 -1.27
N VAL A 36 -4.54 -0.22 -1.32
CA VAL A 36 -4.57 0.71 -0.20
C VAL A 36 -6.02 0.97 0.24
N LEU A 37 -6.90 1.32 -0.69
CA LEU A 37 -8.31 1.57 -0.40
C LEU A 37 -8.99 0.34 0.21
N GLY A 38 -8.68 -0.85 -0.31
CA GLY A 38 -9.10 -2.13 0.26
C GLY A 38 -8.63 -2.28 1.71
N ALA A 39 -7.35 -2.07 2.01
CA ALA A 39 -6.81 -2.18 3.36
C ALA A 39 -7.44 -1.18 4.34
N VAL A 40 -7.64 0.07 3.91
CA VAL A 40 -8.33 1.10 4.70
C VAL A 40 -9.75 0.66 5.04
N SER A 41 -10.51 0.14 4.07
CA SER A 41 -11.86 -0.38 4.30
C SER A 41 -11.90 -1.55 5.29
N LEU A 42 -10.81 -2.32 5.38
CA LEU A 42 -10.64 -3.44 6.30
C LEU A 42 -10.08 -3.03 7.66
N GLY A 43 -9.90 -1.73 7.90
CA GLY A 43 -9.52 -1.19 9.20
C GLY A 43 -8.01 -0.97 9.39
N ALA A 44 -7.22 -0.98 8.31
CA ALA A 44 -5.86 -0.44 8.37
C ALA A 44 -5.89 1.04 8.80
N ARG A 45 -4.87 1.45 9.56
CA ARG A 45 -4.72 2.82 10.10
C ARG A 45 -3.40 3.47 9.73
N VAL A 46 -2.48 2.70 9.16
CA VAL A 46 -1.20 3.17 8.64
C VAL A 46 -1.02 2.57 7.25
N ILE A 47 -0.61 3.39 6.29
CA ILE A 47 -0.28 2.96 4.93
C ILE A 47 1.15 3.41 4.63
N GLU A 48 1.97 2.47 4.18
CA GLU A 48 3.29 2.73 3.66
C GLU A 48 3.30 2.39 2.17
N LYS A 49 3.90 3.26 1.37
CA LYS A 49 4.05 3.07 -0.07
C LYS A 49 5.31 3.77 -0.53
N HIS A 50 6.00 3.18 -1.48
CA HIS A 50 7.16 3.86 -2.07
C HIS A 50 6.72 5.06 -2.90
N PHE A 51 7.46 6.14 -2.75
CA PHE A 51 7.16 7.44 -3.35
C PHE A 51 8.39 7.98 -4.08
N THR A 52 8.16 8.63 -5.22
CA THR A 52 9.19 9.31 -5.98
C THR A 52 8.71 10.67 -6.47
N ASP A 53 9.61 11.64 -6.51
CA ASP A 53 9.36 12.92 -7.15
C ASP A 53 9.25 12.77 -8.68
N ASP A 54 10.04 11.86 -9.24
CA ASP A 54 10.03 11.51 -10.66
C ASP A 54 10.30 10.01 -10.86
N ASN A 55 9.48 9.35 -11.67
CA ASN A 55 9.57 7.91 -11.97
C ASN A 55 10.68 7.59 -12.98
N TYR A 56 11.25 8.60 -13.65
CA TYR A 56 12.27 8.44 -14.69
C TYR A 56 13.71 8.67 -14.19
N ARG A 57 13.91 8.85 -12.88
CA ARG A 57 15.26 8.98 -12.30
C ARG A 57 16.02 7.66 -12.39
N GLU A 58 17.36 7.75 -12.50
CA GLU A 58 18.21 6.57 -12.44
C GLU A 58 18.13 5.88 -11.08
N GLY A 59 17.87 4.58 -11.11
CA GLY A 59 17.80 3.72 -9.94
C GLY A 59 16.83 2.56 -10.18
N PRO A 60 17.05 1.40 -9.54
CA PRO A 60 16.30 0.18 -9.84
C PRO A 60 14.80 0.29 -9.55
N ASP A 61 14.42 1.20 -8.64
CA ASP A 61 13.08 1.19 -8.06
C ASP A 61 12.19 2.38 -8.49
N HIS A 62 12.74 3.43 -9.12
CA HIS A 62 11.99 4.65 -9.45
C HIS A 62 10.79 4.39 -10.39
N LEU A 63 10.89 3.40 -11.28
CA LEU A 63 9.81 3.02 -12.18
C LEU A 63 8.59 2.44 -11.43
N PHE A 64 8.80 1.86 -10.26
CA PHE A 64 7.76 1.18 -9.47
C PHE A 64 7.18 2.04 -8.35
N TYR A 65 7.69 3.26 -8.19
CA TYR A 65 7.30 4.20 -7.13
C TYR A 65 6.07 5.02 -7.51
N GLU A 66 5.31 5.41 -6.50
CA GLU A 66 4.21 6.34 -6.69
C GLU A 66 4.76 7.75 -6.95
N SER A 67 4.41 8.32 -8.10
CA SER A 67 4.82 9.69 -8.42
C SER A 67 4.22 10.70 -7.43
N GLN A 68 4.92 11.81 -7.20
CA GLN A 68 4.46 12.89 -6.33
C GLN A 68 3.06 13.41 -6.64
N LYS A 69 2.71 13.49 -7.92
CA LYS A 69 1.37 13.93 -8.35
C LYS A 69 0.28 12.95 -7.95
N LEU A 70 0.60 11.65 -7.96
CA LEU A 70 -0.34 10.59 -7.65
C LEU A 70 -0.50 10.42 -6.13
N GLY A 71 0.61 10.43 -5.37
CA GLY A 71 0.56 10.32 -3.91
C GLY A 71 -0.22 11.46 -3.24
N LYS A 72 -0.12 12.69 -3.77
CA LYS A 72 -0.93 13.82 -3.31
C LYS A 72 -2.44 13.67 -3.51
N LYS A 73 -2.91 12.74 -4.36
CA LYS A 73 -4.33 12.44 -4.53
C LYS A 73 -4.83 11.37 -3.56
N MET A 74 -3.92 10.61 -2.96
CA MET A 74 -4.24 9.55 -2.01
C MET A 74 -4.34 10.07 -0.57
N CYS A 75 -3.49 11.05 -0.20
CA CYS A 75 -3.60 11.80 1.05
C CYS A 75 -4.70 12.86 0.98
#